data_AF-U7QX13-F1
#
_entry.id   AF-U7QX13-F1
#
_cell.length_a   1.000
_cell.length_b   1.000
_cell.length_c   1.000
_cell.angle_alpha   90.00
_cell.angle_beta   90.00
_cell.angle_gamma   90.00
#
_symmetry.space_group_name_H-M   'P 1'
#
loop_
_entity.id
_entity.type
_entity.pdbx_description
1 polymer ?
#
loop_
_entity_poly.entity_id
_entity_poly.type
_entity_poly.pdbx_seq_one_letter_code
_entity_poly.pdbx_strand_id
1 'polypeptide(L)'
;MSTLGVRLPNKTDIAQLTAWLTEFILPLNPQAVHGSELVTEWCQEQQIERPAADHLDRIIRSAVHQFETEQQNIIFTRLSLDSKVAINHLLSAEEPGTASVIEVTLSAPFPVDYEKNRVVI
;
A
#
# COMPACT_ATOMS: atom_id res chain seq x y z
N MET A 1 -41.28 0.96 18.80
CA MET A 1 -40.25 1.85 18.22
C MET A 1 -39.89 1.28 16.87
N SER A 2 -40.17 2.03 15.81
CA SER A 2 -40.02 1.58 14.42
C SER A 2 -38.53 1.49 14.10
N THR A 3 -38.04 0.31 13.75
CA THR A 3 -36.67 0.12 13.25
C THR A 3 -36.56 0.81 11.89
N LEU A 4 -35.81 1.91 11.83
CA LEU A 4 -35.37 2.57 10.59
C LEU A 4 -34.89 1.48 9.62
N GLY A 5 -35.30 1.52 8.34
CA GLY A 5 -35.19 0.46 7.31
C GLY A 5 -33.78 -0.05 6.95
N VAL A 6 -32.92 -0.24 7.93
CA VAL A 6 -31.61 -0.84 7.88
C VAL A 6 -31.78 -2.36 7.86
N ARG A 7 -31.09 -3.01 6.93
CA ARG A 7 -31.14 -4.47 6.78
C ARG A 7 -29.78 -5.11 7.03
N LEU A 8 -29.79 -6.39 7.42
CA LEU A 8 -28.57 -7.18 7.54
C LEU A 8 -27.83 -7.26 6.19
N PRO A 9 -26.48 -7.22 6.20
CA PRO A 9 -25.67 -7.40 5.02
C PRO A 9 -25.82 -8.81 4.47
N ASN A 10 -26.04 -8.91 3.17
CA ASN A 10 -26.04 -10.15 2.40
C ASN A 10 -24.75 -10.26 1.57
N LYS A 11 -24.58 -11.36 0.82
CA LYS A 11 -23.38 -11.59 0.02
C LYS A 11 -23.12 -10.52 -1.04
N THR A 12 -24.17 -9.95 -1.64
CA THR A 12 -24.07 -8.87 -2.62
C THR A 12 -23.52 -7.60 -1.98
N ASP A 13 -23.95 -7.30 -0.75
CA ASP A 13 -23.46 -6.12 -0.02
C ASP A 13 -21.98 -6.25 0.32
N ILE A 14 -21.55 -7.43 0.74
CA ILE A 14 -20.14 -7.68 1.03
C ILE A 14 -19.31 -7.56 -0.25
N ALA A 15 -19.83 -8.03 -1.39
CA ALA A 15 -19.17 -7.86 -2.69
C ALA A 15 -19.08 -6.38 -3.09
N GLN A 16 -20.15 -5.61 -2.91
CA GLN A 16 -20.18 -4.17 -3.19
C GLN A 16 -19.23 -3.39 -2.27
N LEU A 17 -19.19 -3.73 -0.98
CA LEU A 17 -18.25 -3.15 -0.02
C LEU A 17 -16.80 -3.42 -0.44
N THR A 18 -16.50 -4.65 -0.84
CA THR A 18 -15.14 -5.04 -1.29
C THR A 18 -14.76 -4.30 -2.57
N ALA A 19 -15.68 -4.17 -3.52
CA ALA A 19 -15.48 -3.40 -4.75
C ALA A 19 -15.22 -1.92 -4.44
N TRP A 20 -16.04 -1.31 -3.58
CA TRP A 20 -15.89 0.07 -3.16
C TRP A 20 -14.55 0.33 -2.46
N LEU A 21 -14.13 -0.56 -1.54
CA LEU A 21 -12.81 -0.48 -0.90
C LEU A 21 -11.70 -0.49 -1.97
N THR A 22 -11.78 -1.41 -2.92
CA THR A 22 -10.76 -1.62 -3.95
C THR A 22 -10.66 -0.46 -4.95
N GLU A 23 -11.80 0.15 -5.30
CA GLU A 23 -11.86 1.19 -6.33
C GLU A 23 -11.58 2.58 -5.76
N PHE A 24 -12.04 2.88 -4.54
CA PHE A 24 -12.02 4.25 -4.01
C PHE A 24 -11.08 4.45 -2.81
N ILE A 25 -10.88 3.41 -1.98
CA ILE A 25 -10.14 3.56 -0.73
C ILE A 25 -8.69 3.09 -0.88
N LEU A 26 -8.48 1.85 -1.30
CA LEU A 26 -7.17 1.22 -1.35
C LEU A 26 -6.16 1.90 -2.30
N PRO A 27 -6.55 2.51 -3.43
CA PRO A 27 -5.60 3.25 -4.26
C PRO A 27 -4.98 4.47 -3.55
N LEU A 28 -5.68 5.06 -2.59
CA LEU A 28 -5.24 6.24 -1.83
C LEU A 28 -4.70 5.88 -0.45
N ASN A 29 -5.17 4.77 0.11
CA ASN A 29 -4.84 4.27 1.43
C ASN A 29 -4.69 2.74 1.39
N PRO A 30 -3.55 2.22 0.88
CA PRO A 30 -3.38 0.79 0.60
C PRO A 30 -3.50 -0.12 1.83
N GLN A 31 -3.20 0.41 3.02
CA GLN A 31 -3.31 -0.34 4.28
C GLN A 31 -4.69 -0.20 4.93
N ALA A 32 -5.64 0.50 4.28
CA ALA A 32 -6.95 0.82 4.81
C ALA A 32 -6.88 1.37 6.25
N VAL A 33 -5.94 2.28 6.52
CA VAL A 33 -5.86 2.98 7.82
C VAL A 33 -7.18 3.69 8.07
N HIS A 34 -7.80 3.48 9.24
CA HIS A 34 -9.16 3.93 9.55
C HIS A 34 -10.27 3.33 8.65
N GLY A 35 -10.01 2.21 7.94
CA GLY A 35 -10.98 1.57 7.06
C GLY A 35 -12.27 1.18 7.79
N SER A 36 -12.17 0.81 9.06
CA SER A 36 -13.31 0.56 9.93
C SER A 36 -14.27 1.76 10.02
N GLU A 37 -13.77 2.98 10.13
CA GLU A 37 -14.59 4.20 10.20
C GLU A 37 -15.25 4.50 8.86
N LEU A 38 -14.47 4.42 7.77
CA LEU A 38 -14.95 4.61 6.40
C LEU A 38 -16.07 3.61 6.03
N VAL A 39 -15.97 2.35 6.48
CA VAL A 39 -17.03 1.36 6.27
C VAL A 39 -18.27 1.69 7.10
N THR A 40 -18.15 2.34 8.26
CA THR A 40 -19.34 2.81 9.03
C THR A 40 -20.15 3.78 8.20
N GLU A 41 -19.49 4.79 7.63
CA GLU A 41 -20.13 5.83 6.81
C GLU A 41 -20.79 5.21 5.59
N TRP A 42 -20.07 4.35 4.87
CA TRP A 42 -20.61 3.63 3.72
C TRP A 42 -21.84 2.78 4.07
N CYS A 43 -21.80 2.02 5.18
CA CYS A 43 -22.95 1.20 5.60
C CYS A 43 -24.19 2.06 5.92
N GLN A 44 -23.99 3.24 6.51
CA GLN A 44 -25.09 4.18 6.79
C GLN A 44 -25.72 4.69 5.50
N GLU A 45 -24.91 5.07 4.52
CA GLU A 45 -25.38 5.52 3.20
C GLU A 45 -26.16 4.43 2.45
N GLN A 46 -25.69 3.18 2.55
CA GLN A 46 -26.34 2.04 1.91
C GLN A 46 -27.54 1.47 2.72
N GLN A 47 -27.84 2.03 3.90
CA GLN A 47 -28.87 1.53 4.82
C GLN A 47 -28.68 0.04 5.18
N ILE A 48 -27.43 -0.34 5.43
CA ILE A 48 -27.06 -1.72 5.80
C ILE A 48 -26.50 -1.72 7.21
N GLU A 49 -26.84 -2.75 7.98
CA GLU A 49 -26.28 -2.95 9.30
C GLU A 49 -24.78 -3.25 9.17
N ARG A 50 -23.99 -2.55 9.99
CA ARG A 50 -22.54 -2.74 10.01
C ARG A 50 -22.22 -4.20 10.38
N PRO A 51 -21.36 -4.91 9.61
CA PRO A 51 -20.89 -6.23 10.00
C PRO A 51 -20.21 -6.20 11.37
N ALA A 52 -20.28 -7.32 12.11
CA ALA A 52 -19.57 -7.47 13.37
C ALA A 52 -18.06 -7.20 13.18
N ALA A 53 -17.40 -6.64 14.20
CA ALA A 53 -16.01 -6.16 14.11
C ALA A 53 -15.04 -7.21 13.52
N ASP A 54 -15.05 -8.43 14.03
CA ASP A 54 -14.16 -9.51 13.52
C ASP A 54 -14.42 -9.85 12.05
N HIS A 55 -15.69 -9.82 11.63
CA HIS A 55 -16.07 -10.09 10.25
C HIS A 55 -15.65 -8.94 9.34
N LEU A 56 -15.85 -7.70 9.80
CA LEU A 56 -15.41 -6.50 9.10
C LEU A 56 -13.89 -6.49 8.90
N ASP A 57 -13.12 -6.75 9.95
CA ASP A 57 -11.65 -6.80 9.88
C ASP A 57 -11.16 -7.87 8.92
N ARG A 58 -11.87 -9.00 8.83
CA ARG A 58 -11.58 -10.03 7.84
C ARG A 58 -11.88 -9.55 6.41
N ILE A 59 -12.99 -8.86 6.19
CA ILE A 59 -13.34 -8.29 4.87
C ILE A 59 -12.26 -7.29 4.43
N ILE A 60 -11.91 -6.34 5.31
CA ILE A 60 -10.92 -5.30 5.02
C ILE A 60 -9.56 -5.95 4.72
N ARG A 61 -9.06 -6.85 5.57
CA ARG A 61 -7.77 -7.54 5.33
C ARG A 61 -7.79 -8.34 4.03
N SER A 62 -8.90 -9.00 3.71
CA SER A 62 -9.02 -9.74 2.45
C SER A 62 -8.98 -8.81 1.24
N ALA A 63 -9.68 -7.67 1.30
CA ALA A 63 -9.67 -6.68 0.23
C ALA A 63 -8.28 -6.06 0.03
N VAL A 64 -7.60 -5.69 1.12
CA VAL A 64 -6.20 -5.20 1.10
C VAL A 64 -5.29 -6.23 0.44
N HIS A 65 -5.31 -7.47 0.91
CA HIS A 65 -4.45 -8.52 0.37
C HIS A 65 -4.70 -8.78 -1.12
N GLN A 66 -5.96 -8.82 -1.54
CA GLN A 66 -6.32 -9.01 -2.95
C GLN A 66 -5.84 -7.83 -3.80
N PHE A 67 -6.05 -6.60 -3.34
CA PHE A 67 -5.60 -5.39 -4.03
C PHE A 67 -4.08 -5.38 -4.19
N GLU A 68 -3.32 -5.64 -3.12
CA GLU A 68 -1.85 -5.69 -3.17
C GLU A 68 -1.35 -6.77 -4.13
N THR A 69 -1.95 -7.96 -4.08
CA THR A 69 -1.61 -9.07 -4.98
C THR A 69 -1.84 -8.69 -6.44
N GLU A 70 -2.96 -8.03 -6.74
CA GLU A 70 -3.28 -7.57 -8.08
C GLU A 70 -2.28 -6.50 -8.55
N GLN A 71 -1.96 -5.51 -7.71
CA GLN A 71 -0.95 -4.49 -8.03
C GLN A 71 0.42 -5.12 -8.29
N GLN A 72 0.85 -6.08 -7.46
CA GLN A 72 2.10 -6.81 -7.65
C GLN A 72 2.11 -7.58 -8.99
N ASN A 73 1.00 -8.25 -9.34
CA ASN A 73 0.87 -8.93 -10.62
C ASN A 73 0.92 -7.96 -11.82
N ILE A 74 0.23 -6.82 -11.72
CA ILE A 74 0.26 -5.78 -12.77
C ILE A 74 1.69 -5.25 -12.94
N ILE A 75 2.39 -4.98 -11.84
CA ILE A 75 3.78 -4.51 -11.88
C ILE A 75 4.65 -5.60 -12.52
N PHE A 76 4.58 -6.84 -12.01
CA PHE A 76 5.38 -7.96 -12.50
C PHE A 76 5.16 -8.24 -13.98
N THR A 77 3.92 -8.22 -14.47
CA THR A 77 3.61 -8.45 -15.88
C THR A 77 4.17 -7.37 -16.80
N ARG A 78 4.26 -6.12 -16.32
CA ARG A 78 4.81 -4.98 -17.07
C ARG A 78 6.34 -4.89 -17.07
N LEU A 79 7.02 -5.54 -16.13
CA LEU A 79 8.48 -5.56 -16.09
C LEU A 79 9.07 -6.31 -17.30
N SER A 80 10.16 -5.77 -17.86
CA SER A 80 10.97 -6.45 -18.87
C SER A 80 11.60 -7.72 -18.30
N LEU A 81 12.03 -8.62 -19.19
CA LEU A 81 12.74 -9.83 -18.79
C LEU A 81 14.02 -9.50 -18.02
N ASP A 82 14.79 -8.50 -18.49
CA ASP A 82 16.03 -8.06 -17.83
C ASP A 82 15.77 -7.58 -16.40
N SER A 83 14.72 -6.77 -16.20
CA SER A 83 14.34 -6.30 -14.86
C SER A 83 13.93 -7.46 -13.94
N LYS A 84 13.19 -8.45 -14.47
CA LYS A 84 12.80 -9.65 -13.70
C LYS A 84 14.02 -10.46 -13.28
N VAL A 85 14.99 -10.64 -14.20
CA VAL A 85 16.24 -11.36 -13.91
C VAL A 85 17.05 -10.63 -12.84
N ALA A 86 17.21 -9.32 -12.95
CA ALA A 86 17.93 -8.50 -11.97
C ALA A 86 17.29 -8.56 -10.58
N ILE A 87 15.96 -8.47 -10.49
CA ILE A 87 15.22 -8.59 -9.22
C ILE A 87 15.39 -9.98 -8.62
N ASN A 88 15.22 -11.04 -9.41
CA ASN A 88 15.39 -12.41 -8.92
C ASN A 88 16.81 -12.66 -8.40
N HIS A 89 17.83 -12.10 -9.06
CA HIS A 89 19.21 -12.17 -8.57
C HIS A 89 19.39 -11.44 -7.23
N LEU A 90 18.81 -10.25 -7.07
CA LEU A 90 18.85 -9.50 -5.81
C LEU A 90 18.18 -10.29 -4.66
N LEU A 91 17.02 -10.90 -4.92
CA LEU A 91 16.26 -11.66 -3.93
C LEU A 91 16.89 -13.03 -3.61
N SER A 92 17.64 -13.61 -4.54
CA SER A 92 18.31 -14.92 -4.38
C SER A 92 19.69 -14.79 -3.74
N ALA A 93 20.25 -13.58 -3.65
CA ALA A 93 21.47 -13.36 -2.90
C ALA A 93 21.19 -13.64 -1.42
N GLU A 94 21.74 -14.72 -0.88
CA GLU A 94 21.83 -14.91 0.57
C GLU A 94 22.43 -13.64 1.17
N GLU A 95 21.80 -13.07 2.21
CA GLU A 95 22.42 -12.05 3.05
C GLU A 95 23.81 -12.58 3.46
N PRO A 96 24.92 -12.00 2.98
CA PRO A 96 26.19 -12.29 3.60
C PRO A 96 26.08 -11.72 5.01
N GLY A 97 25.92 -12.60 6.00
CA GLY A 97 25.89 -12.22 7.40
C GLY A 97 26.97 -11.18 7.67
N THR A 98 26.54 -9.99 8.09
CA THR A 98 27.42 -8.86 8.44
C THR A 98 28.43 -8.45 7.36
N ALA A 99 27.97 -7.98 6.21
CA ALA A 99 28.83 -7.17 5.33
C ALA A 99 28.70 -5.69 5.71
N SER A 100 29.79 -5.17 6.29
CA SER A 100 30.07 -3.76 6.59
C SER A 100 29.48 -2.80 5.56
N VAL A 101 28.90 -1.70 6.06
CA VAL A 101 28.49 -0.52 5.28
C VAL A 101 29.62 -0.17 4.31
N ILE A 102 29.43 -0.46 3.03
CA ILE A 102 30.23 0.15 1.98
C ILE A 102 29.55 1.49 1.73
N GLU A 103 30.11 2.56 2.31
CA GLU A 103 29.78 3.93 1.92
C GLU A 103 30.00 4.05 0.40
N VAL A 104 28.90 4.06 -0.36
CA VAL A 104 28.94 4.46 -1.76
C VAL A 104 29.17 5.96 -1.76
N THR A 105 30.43 6.36 -1.85
CA THR A 105 30.81 7.73 -2.15
C THR A 105 30.33 8.01 -3.57
N LEU A 106 29.21 8.75 -3.68
CA LEU A 106 28.83 9.40 -4.94
C LEU A 106 29.97 10.35 -5.30
N SER A 107 30.84 9.90 -6.21
CA SER A 107 31.87 10.74 -6.80
C SER A 107 31.18 11.76 -7.70
N ALA A 108 30.87 12.94 -7.17
CA ALA A 108 30.54 14.11 -7.97
C ALA A 108 31.76 14.49 -8.83
N PRO A 109 31.59 14.80 -10.13
CA PRO A 109 32.69 15.29 -10.92
C PRO A 109 32.84 16.82 -10.74
N PHE A 110 34.11 17.22 -10.63
CA PHE A 110 34.69 18.56 -10.76
C PHE A 110 34.98 19.37 -9.47
N PRO A 111 36.23 19.87 -9.30
CA PRO A 111 36.63 20.67 -8.17
C PRO A 111 36.10 22.10 -8.32
N VAL A 112 35.49 22.62 -7.26
CA VAL A 112 35.26 24.06 -7.11
C VAL A 112 36.52 24.64 -6.48
N ASP A 113 37.29 25.39 -7.26
CA ASP A 113 38.41 26.20 -6.78
C ASP A 113 37.92 27.21 -5.75
N TYR A 114 38.12 26.92 -4.48
CA TYR A 114 38.04 27.92 -3.41
C TYR A 114 39.43 28.46 -3.13
N GLU A 115 39.98 29.24 -4.07
CA GLU A 115 41.13 30.08 -3.79
C GLU A 115 40.68 31.50 -3.40
N LYS A 116 40.83 31.76 -2.10
CA LYS A 116 41.29 33.04 -1.52
C LYS A 116 40.30 34.21 -1.54
N ASN A 117 39.58 34.34 -0.44
CA ASN A 117 39.55 35.65 0.24
C ASN A 117 39.60 35.48 1.76
N ARG A 118 40.83 35.47 2.29
CA ARG A 118 41.07 35.71 3.72
C ARG A 118 40.86 37.19 3.99
N VAL A 119 39.97 37.44 4.95
CA VAL A 119 39.69 38.66 5.72
C VAL A 119 40.88 39.61 5.84
N VAL A 120 40.64 40.91 5.66
CA VAL A 120 41.32 41.97 6.40
C VAL A 120 40.29 43.03 6.82
N ILE A 121 40.00 43.00 8.13
CA ILE A 121 39.60 44.07 9.08
C ILE A 121 38.65 45.16 8.56
#